data_AF-A0A357XZW3-F1
#
_entry.id   AF-A0A357XZW3-F1
#
_cell.length_a   1.000
_cell.length_b   1.000
_cell.length_c   1.000
_cell.angle_alpha   90.00
_cell.angle_beta   90.00
_cell.angle_gamma   90.00
#
_symmetry.space_group_name_H-M   'P 1'
#
loop_
_entity.id
_entity.type
_entity.pdbx_description
1 polymer ?
#
loop_
_entity_poly.entity_id
_entity_poly.type
_entity_poly.pdbx_seq_one_letter_code
_entity_poly.pdbx_strand_id
1 'polypeptide(L)'
;MAIHNYHDTNSNLPGKGYGHNANVSPFIGLLPFIEQNTRFAECNETINQNTGDAADPMMNDRECWQGLLSFLMCPSDPNTRNGMTAVSGRMYTPTNYVFSEGDCYMPYGRPNNLRSPFGMIPSPSWGSSWGGGSANTFAVVTDGLSNTIFMSERCSSPGTGLEDYPLIQGGIANVNPGAGTNYPQVCLNTRAAGGTYKSTVTAVNGSGTFFGHYNEIYTAFHVILPPNAPSCSVTTGTNGSYPELGNVGRSYNYLPPTSFHPGGVIVGLGDGSIRFISETIFTGNLGRFPKYYSSATSQDISGETYNGVWGAMGSMNGGEAAVSF
;
A
#
# COMPACT_ATOMS: atom_id res chain seq x y z
N MET A 1 -3.37 -16.34 8.69
CA MET A 1 -4.51 -17.29 8.61
C MET A 1 -5.40 -17.02 7.40
N ALA A 2 -6.16 -15.91 7.31
CA ALA A 2 -7.08 -15.67 6.18
C ALA A 2 -6.43 -15.74 4.79
N ILE A 3 -5.23 -15.17 4.62
CA ILE A 3 -4.46 -15.24 3.37
C ILE A 3 -4.12 -16.68 2.96
N HIS A 4 -3.81 -17.55 3.93
CA HIS A 4 -3.50 -18.96 3.64
C HIS A 4 -4.77 -19.71 3.23
N ASN A 5 -5.89 -19.52 3.96
CA ASN A 5 -7.16 -20.13 3.59
C ASN A 5 -7.65 -19.67 2.20
N TYR A 6 -7.44 -18.39 1.87
CA TYR A 6 -7.66 -17.87 0.53
C TYR A 6 -6.80 -18.59 -0.50
N HIS A 7 -5.50 -18.72 -0.24
CA HIS A 7 -4.57 -19.39 -1.13
C HIS A 7 -4.91 -20.87 -1.32
N ASP A 8 -5.28 -21.59 -0.27
CA ASP A 8 -5.67 -23.00 -0.36
C ASP A 8 -6.94 -23.21 -1.21
N THR A 9 -7.84 -22.22 -1.20
CA THR A 9 -9.08 -22.25 -1.99
C THR A 9 -8.86 -21.81 -3.44
N ASN A 10 -8.01 -20.81 -3.68
CA ASN A 10 -7.88 -20.14 -4.98
C ASN A 10 -6.58 -20.47 -5.73
N SER A 11 -5.66 -21.20 -5.09
CA SER A 11 -4.30 -21.52 -5.58
C SER A 11 -3.45 -20.29 -5.93
N ASN A 12 -3.78 -19.13 -5.37
CA ASN A 12 -3.06 -17.86 -5.53
C ASN A 12 -3.27 -16.96 -4.30
N LEU A 13 -2.40 -15.97 -4.14
CA LEU A 13 -2.55 -14.90 -3.17
C LEU A 13 -3.69 -13.95 -3.60
N PRO A 14 -4.33 -13.23 -2.66
CA PRO A 14 -5.33 -12.23 -3.03
C PRO A 14 -4.63 -11.12 -3.81
N GLY A 15 -4.73 -11.16 -5.13
CA GLY A 15 -4.10 -10.17 -5.98
C GLY A 15 -4.67 -8.78 -5.73
N LYS A 16 -3.82 -7.78 -5.93
CA LYS A 16 -4.25 -6.38 -5.97
C LYS A 16 -4.87 -6.03 -7.31
N GLY A 17 -5.76 -5.06 -7.31
CA GLY A 17 -6.21 -4.41 -8.54
C GLY A 17 -7.05 -5.29 -9.47
N TYR A 18 -8.03 -5.98 -8.90
CA TYR A 18 -9.14 -6.55 -9.66
C TYR A 18 -10.24 -5.51 -9.90
N GLY A 19 -11.23 -5.84 -10.74
CA GLY A 19 -12.33 -4.94 -11.08
C GLY A 19 -11.94 -3.84 -12.08
N HIS A 20 -12.86 -2.91 -12.31
CA HIS A 20 -12.62 -1.79 -13.25
C HIS A 20 -11.44 -0.93 -12.77
N ASN A 21 -10.58 -0.51 -13.70
CA ASN A 21 -9.35 0.26 -13.44
C ASN A 21 -8.32 -0.35 -12.48
N ALA A 22 -8.46 -1.63 -12.11
CA ALA A 22 -7.56 -2.30 -11.17
C ALA A 22 -7.48 -1.62 -9.80
N ASN A 23 -8.64 -1.17 -9.29
CA ASN A 23 -8.72 -0.38 -8.07
C ASN A 23 -9.32 -1.13 -6.87
N VAL A 24 -9.74 -2.38 -7.00
CA VAL A 24 -10.26 -3.15 -5.86
C VAL A 24 -9.10 -3.69 -5.01
N SER A 25 -9.22 -3.49 -3.70
CA SER A 25 -8.27 -3.95 -2.69
C SER A 25 -8.28 -5.49 -2.50
N PRO A 26 -7.13 -6.11 -2.18
CA PRO A 26 -7.05 -7.52 -1.79
C PRO A 26 -7.98 -7.90 -0.62
N PHE A 27 -8.34 -6.94 0.24
CA PHE A 27 -9.27 -7.17 1.35
C PHE A 27 -10.61 -7.76 0.91
N ILE A 28 -11.10 -7.39 -0.27
CA ILE A 28 -12.41 -7.86 -0.75
C ILE A 28 -12.39 -9.37 -0.98
N GLY A 29 -11.32 -9.91 -1.56
CA GLY A 29 -11.15 -11.35 -1.72
C GLY A 29 -11.00 -12.09 -0.39
N LEU A 30 -10.53 -11.41 0.65
CA LEU A 30 -10.35 -11.99 1.99
C LEU A 30 -11.63 -12.01 2.84
N LEU A 31 -12.66 -11.23 2.50
CA LEU A 31 -13.90 -11.11 3.28
C LEU A 31 -14.55 -12.47 3.63
N PRO A 32 -14.66 -13.46 2.72
CA PRO A 32 -15.21 -14.78 3.05
C PRO A 32 -14.39 -15.54 4.11
N PHE A 33 -13.09 -15.29 4.18
CA PHE A 33 -12.14 -15.97 5.06
C PHE A 33 -11.97 -15.30 6.43
N ILE A 34 -12.72 -14.22 6.66
CA ILE A 34 -12.77 -13.45 7.92
C ILE A 34 -14.21 -13.22 8.39
N GLU A 35 -15.10 -14.17 8.07
CA GLU A 35 -16.50 -14.18 8.52
C GLU A 35 -17.34 -12.99 8.01
N GLN A 36 -16.96 -12.40 6.87
CA GLN A 36 -17.68 -11.28 6.23
C GLN A 36 -18.37 -11.71 4.93
N ASN A 37 -19.03 -12.88 4.93
CA ASN A 37 -19.68 -13.45 3.74
C ASN A 37 -20.79 -12.55 3.15
N THR A 38 -21.63 -11.94 4.00
CA THR A 38 -22.69 -11.01 3.54
C THR A 38 -22.09 -9.82 2.81
N ARG A 39 -21.08 -9.20 3.42
CA ARG A 39 -20.38 -8.05 2.84
C ARG A 39 -19.65 -8.41 1.54
N PHE A 40 -19.06 -9.60 1.49
CA PHE A 40 -18.46 -10.12 0.25
C PHE A 40 -19.48 -10.22 -0.87
N ALA A 41 -20.66 -10.77 -0.61
CA ALA A 41 -21.71 -10.88 -1.62
C ALA A 41 -22.11 -9.50 -2.18
N GLU A 42 -22.30 -8.51 -1.31
CA GLU A 42 -22.59 -7.12 -1.71
C GLU A 42 -21.45 -6.48 -2.51
N CYS A 43 -20.19 -6.67 -2.09
CA CYS A 43 -19.01 -6.19 -2.81
C CYS A 43 -18.94 -6.82 -4.20
N ASN A 44 -19.08 -8.14 -4.27
CA ASN A 44 -18.97 -8.89 -5.51
C ASN A 44 -20.11 -8.53 -6.48
N GLU A 45 -21.32 -8.31 -5.97
CA GLU A 45 -22.43 -7.79 -6.76
C GLU A 45 -22.12 -6.39 -7.30
N THR A 46 -21.68 -5.48 -6.43
CA THR A 46 -21.31 -4.09 -6.78
C THR A 46 -20.22 -4.05 -7.86
N ILE A 47 -19.18 -4.87 -7.73
CA ILE A 47 -18.05 -4.91 -8.67
C ILE A 47 -18.50 -5.46 -10.03
N ASN A 48 -19.37 -6.48 -10.06
CA ASN A 48 -19.73 -7.16 -11.30
C ASN A 48 -20.92 -6.53 -12.05
N GLN A 49 -21.81 -5.79 -11.36
CA GLN A 49 -22.98 -5.17 -11.98
C GLN A 49 -22.71 -3.80 -12.59
N ASN A 50 -21.64 -3.12 -12.19
CA ASN A 50 -21.30 -1.80 -12.70
C ASN A 50 -20.25 -1.89 -13.82
N THR A 51 -20.33 -0.96 -14.78
CA THR A 51 -19.36 -0.81 -15.87
C THR A 51 -18.85 0.62 -15.92
N GLY A 52 -17.62 0.83 -16.37
CA GLY A 52 -17.02 2.18 -16.40
C GLY A 52 -16.75 2.70 -14.99
N ASP A 53 -16.68 4.02 -14.83
CA ASP A 53 -16.33 4.68 -13.56
C ASP A 53 -17.23 4.26 -12.39
N ALA A 54 -18.48 3.86 -12.64
CA ALA A 54 -19.40 3.39 -11.59
C ALA A 54 -18.95 2.09 -10.89
N ALA A 55 -18.02 1.34 -11.49
CA ALA A 55 -17.43 0.14 -10.89
C ALA A 55 -16.20 0.45 -10.02
N ASP A 56 -15.69 1.68 -10.05
CA ASP A 56 -14.61 2.11 -9.17
C ASP A 56 -15.14 2.27 -7.73
N PRO A 57 -14.51 1.64 -6.72
CA PRO A 57 -14.95 1.74 -5.32
C PRO A 57 -15.07 3.18 -4.81
N MET A 58 -14.31 4.13 -5.36
CA MET A 58 -14.28 5.51 -4.91
C MET A 58 -15.38 6.37 -5.52
N MET A 59 -15.95 5.92 -6.64
CA MET A 59 -16.98 6.63 -7.42
C MET A 59 -18.42 6.26 -7.03
N ASN A 60 -18.59 5.41 -6.01
CA ASN A 60 -19.91 4.99 -5.53
C ASN A 60 -19.92 4.78 -4.01
N ASP A 61 -21.09 4.85 -3.41
CA ASP A 61 -21.26 4.81 -1.95
C ASP A 61 -22.01 3.56 -1.47
N ARG A 62 -21.87 2.46 -2.21
CA ARG A 62 -22.55 1.19 -1.93
C ARG A 62 -22.20 0.67 -0.54
N GLU A 63 -23.16 -0.04 0.07
CA GLU A 63 -23.06 -0.53 1.46
C GLU A 63 -21.82 -1.38 1.69
N CYS A 64 -21.39 -2.09 0.66
CA CYS A 64 -20.21 -2.93 0.66
C CYS A 64 -18.91 -2.18 1.06
N TRP A 65 -18.83 -0.86 0.82
CA TRP A 65 -17.69 -0.02 1.20
C TRP A 65 -17.80 0.59 2.61
N GLN A 66 -18.91 0.34 3.30
CA GLN A 66 -19.34 1.05 4.50
C GLN A 66 -19.39 0.10 5.71
N GLY A 67 -19.41 0.66 6.92
CA GLY A 67 -19.49 -0.11 8.16
C GLY A 67 -18.13 -0.58 8.67
N LEU A 68 -17.85 -0.28 9.95
CA LEU A 68 -16.54 -0.52 10.55
C LEU A 68 -16.21 -2.03 10.64
N LEU A 69 -15.05 -2.41 10.12
CA LEU A 69 -14.44 -3.72 10.38
C LEU A 69 -13.46 -3.59 11.54
N SER A 70 -13.92 -3.85 12.76
CA SER A 70 -13.15 -3.60 13.99
C SER A 70 -11.78 -4.29 14.02
N PHE A 71 -11.65 -5.45 13.37
CA PHE A 71 -10.38 -6.18 13.27
C PHE A 71 -9.36 -5.53 12.32
N LEU A 72 -9.78 -4.61 11.45
CA LEU A 72 -8.86 -3.82 10.61
C LEU A 72 -8.33 -2.58 11.34
N MET A 73 -8.79 -2.33 12.57
CA MET A 73 -8.47 -1.14 13.35
C MET A 73 -7.34 -1.44 14.32
N CYS A 74 -6.30 -0.60 14.32
CA CYS A 74 -5.24 -0.66 15.30
C CYS A 74 -5.69 0.05 16.59
N PRO A 75 -5.70 -0.62 17.76
CA PRO A 75 -6.13 0.00 19.01
C PRO A 75 -5.28 1.20 19.46
N SER A 76 -4.02 1.27 19.03
CA SER A 76 -3.12 2.38 19.37
C SER A 76 -3.26 3.59 18.46
N ASP A 77 -3.99 3.48 17.35
CA ASP A 77 -4.23 4.61 16.45
C ASP A 77 -5.50 5.35 16.87
N PRO A 78 -5.40 6.61 17.34
CA PRO A 78 -6.56 7.40 17.75
C PRO A 78 -7.52 7.72 16.60
N ASN A 79 -7.06 7.63 15.35
CA ASN A 79 -7.80 8.06 14.17
C ASN A 79 -8.46 6.90 13.40
N THR A 80 -8.21 5.66 13.81
CA THR A 80 -8.54 4.44 13.07
C THR A 80 -10.01 4.31 12.66
N ARG A 81 -10.94 4.89 13.44
CA ARG A 81 -12.38 4.63 13.30
C ARG A 81 -13.10 5.46 12.26
N ASN A 82 -12.42 6.44 11.68
CA ASN A 82 -13.01 7.33 10.69
C ASN A 82 -12.35 7.06 9.34
N GLY A 83 -13.16 6.79 8.32
CA GLY A 83 -12.69 6.72 6.95
C GLY A 83 -12.94 8.03 6.22
N MET A 84 -12.61 8.03 4.93
CA MET A 84 -12.93 9.15 4.05
C MET A 84 -14.43 9.17 3.78
N THR A 85 -15.00 10.36 3.68
CA THR A 85 -16.41 10.51 3.31
C THR A 85 -16.56 10.42 1.80
N ALA A 86 -17.38 9.49 1.32
CA ALA A 86 -17.79 9.38 -0.07
C ALA A 86 -18.51 10.66 -0.53
N VAL A 87 -18.55 10.91 -1.84
CA VAL A 87 -19.23 12.07 -2.44
C VAL A 87 -20.70 12.18 -2.00
N SER A 88 -21.36 11.05 -1.72
CA SER A 88 -22.75 11.02 -1.24
C SER A 88 -22.93 11.39 0.23
N GLY A 89 -21.84 11.56 1.00
CA GLY A 89 -21.86 11.84 2.43
C GLY A 89 -21.72 10.61 3.34
N ARG A 90 -21.63 9.39 2.80
CA ARG A 90 -21.42 8.16 3.59
C ARG A 90 -19.93 7.91 3.87
N MET A 91 -19.58 7.41 5.05
CA MET A 91 -18.18 7.21 5.45
C MET A 91 -17.64 5.83 5.06
N TYR A 92 -16.65 5.82 4.16
CA TYR A 92 -15.94 4.59 3.81
C TYR A 92 -15.32 3.91 5.03
N THR A 93 -15.13 2.61 4.92
CA THR A 93 -14.50 1.82 5.98
C THR A 93 -12.99 2.02 5.93
N PRO A 94 -12.35 2.52 6.99
CA PRO A 94 -10.89 2.68 7.05
C PRO A 94 -10.18 1.32 7.22
N THR A 95 -8.84 1.34 7.24
CA THR A 95 -7.99 0.22 7.66
C THR A 95 -6.65 0.74 8.16
N ASN A 96 -6.09 0.10 9.18
CA ASN A 96 -4.68 0.30 9.55
C ASN A 96 -3.78 -0.79 9.00
N TYR A 97 -4.30 -1.98 8.74
CA TYR A 97 -3.49 -3.06 8.21
C TYR A 97 -3.48 -2.96 6.70
N VAL A 98 -2.28 -3.07 6.13
CA VAL A 98 -2.01 -2.80 4.72
C VAL A 98 -1.05 -3.84 4.16
N PHE A 99 -1.06 -4.02 2.84
CA PHE A 99 -0.29 -5.04 2.13
C PHE A 99 1.07 -4.52 1.67
N SER A 100 2.07 -5.40 1.70
CA SER A 100 3.43 -5.09 1.26
C SER A 100 3.49 -4.95 -0.27
N GLU A 101 3.95 -3.79 -0.73
CA GLU A 101 4.34 -3.54 -2.13
C GLU A 101 5.83 -3.84 -2.37
N GLY A 102 6.50 -4.44 -1.39
CA GLY A 102 7.93 -4.67 -1.45
C GLY A 102 8.72 -3.36 -1.49
N ASP A 103 9.92 -3.45 -2.01
CA ASP A 103 10.95 -2.39 -2.05
C ASP A 103 11.08 -1.77 -3.44
N CYS A 104 10.04 -1.87 -4.28
CA CYS A 104 10.03 -1.22 -5.58
C CYS A 104 9.22 0.08 -5.55
N TYR A 105 9.60 1.01 -6.41
CA TYR A 105 8.99 2.32 -6.52
C TYR A 105 8.07 2.34 -7.74
N MET A 106 6.77 2.07 -7.58
CA MET A 106 5.81 2.03 -8.70
C MET A 106 4.86 3.22 -8.72
N PRO A 107 4.37 3.63 -9.90
CA PRO A 107 3.30 4.60 -9.99
C PRO A 107 1.94 3.93 -9.76
N TYR A 108 0.99 4.74 -9.30
CA TYR A 108 -0.42 4.39 -9.23
C TYR A 108 -0.95 3.76 -10.53
N GLY A 109 -1.86 2.78 -10.40
CA GLY A 109 -2.53 2.13 -11.53
C GLY A 109 -1.70 1.08 -12.27
N ARG A 110 -0.44 0.81 -11.84
CA ARG A 110 0.39 -0.26 -12.41
C ARG A 110 0.45 -1.45 -11.48
N PRO A 111 -0.44 -2.45 -11.65
CA PRO A 111 -0.46 -3.59 -10.75
C PRO A 111 0.73 -4.54 -10.94
N ASN A 112 1.52 -4.35 -12.00
CA ASN A 112 2.65 -5.16 -12.44
C ASN A 112 3.90 -4.99 -11.54
N ASN A 113 3.76 -5.27 -10.25
CA ASN A 113 4.84 -5.22 -9.28
C ASN A 113 5.46 -6.62 -9.10
N LEU A 114 6.64 -6.83 -9.68
CA LEU A 114 7.37 -8.11 -9.59
C LEU A 114 8.17 -8.28 -8.30
N ARG A 115 8.02 -7.39 -7.32
CA ARG A 115 8.71 -7.46 -6.02
C ARG A 115 7.76 -7.58 -4.85
N SER A 116 6.49 -7.24 -5.05
CA SER A 116 5.42 -7.44 -4.06
C SER A 116 4.86 -8.86 -4.15
N PRO A 117 4.70 -9.57 -3.01
CA PRO A 117 3.90 -10.80 -2.95
C PRO A 117 2.45 -10.60 -3.45
N PHE A 118 1.87 -9.41 -3.28
CA PHE A 118 0.50 -9.08 -3.68
C PHE A 118 0.41 -8.40 -5.06
N GLY A 119 1.55 -8.21 -5.72
CA GLY A 119 1.63 -7.72 -7.09
C GLY A 119 0.92 -8.64 -8.09
N MET A 120 0.61 -8.10 -9.26
CA MET A 120 0.14 -8.89 -10.40
C MET A 120 1.32 -9.22 -11.33
N ILE A 121 1.32 -10.43 -11.86
CA ILE A 121 2.23 -10.87 -12.92
C ILE A 121 1.68 -10.32 -14.25
N PRO A 122 2.47 -9.56 -15.05
CA PRO A 122 1.99 -8.97 -16.29
C PRO A 122 1.45 -10.02 -17.27
N SER A 123 0.25 -9.80 -17.81
CA SER A 123 -0.24 -10.60 -18.95
C SER A 123 0.39 -10.11 -20.27
N PRO A 124 0.85 -11.01 -21.16
CA PRO A 124 1.33 -10.65 -22.51
C PRO A 124 0.28 -9.91 -23.36
N SER A 125 -1.00 -10.12 -23.06
CA SER A 125 -2.14 -9.62 -23.85
C SER A 125 -2.54 -8.18 -23.53
N TRP A 126 -2.09 -7.62 -22.39
CA TRP A 126 -2.59 -6.34 -21.84
C TRP A 126 -1.52 -5.24 -21.75
N GLY A 127 -0.45 -5.35 -22.54
CA GLY A 127 0.45 -4.24 -22.84
C GLY A 127 0.87 -3.39 -21.63
N SER A 128 1.40 -3.99 -20.57
CA SER A 128 2.07 -3.33 -19.41
C SER A 128 1.32 -2.20 -18.66
N SER A 129 0.12 -1.78 -19.06
CA SER A 129 -0.36 -0.44 -18.69
C SER A 129 -1.62 -0.42 -17.84
N TRP A 130 -2.56 -1.36 -17.93
CA TRP A 130 -3.75 -1.37 -17.08
C TRP A 130 -4.32 -2.78 -16.91
N GLY A 131 -4.46 -3.24 -15.66
CA GLY A 131 -5.42 -4.28 -15.24
C GLY A 131 -5.39 -5.66 -15.92
N GLY A 132 -4.24 -6.13 -16.40
CA GLY A 132 -4.12 -7.48 -16.97
C GLY A 132 -2.95 -8.25 -16.38
N GLY A 133 -3.25 -9.25 -15.55
CA GLY A 133 -2.25 -10.11 -14.94
C GLY A 133 -2.83 -11.22 -14.08
N SER A 134 -1.97 -12.11 -13.58
CA SER A 134 -2.34 -13.15 -12.62
C SER A 134 -1.81 -12.79 -11.24
N ALA A 135 -2.58 -13.06 -10.19
CA ALA A 135 -2.04 -13.00 -8.83
C ALA A 135 -0.87 -13.96 -8.67
N ASN A 136 0.06 -13.58 -7.81
CA ASN A 136 1.16 -14.43 -7.37
C ASN A 136 0.68 -15.62 -6.52
N THR A 137 1.56 -16.58 -6.29
CA THR A 137 1.34 -17.72 -5.38
C THR A 137 2.39 -17.70 -4.27
N PHE A 138 2.30 -18.57 -3.26
CA PHE A 138 3.41 -18.67 -2.29
C PHE A 138 4.74 -19.09 -2.94
N ALA A 139 4.71 -19.75 -4.10
CA ALA A 139 5.90 -20.25 -4.77
C ALA A 139 6.81 -19.15 -5.34
N VAL A 140 6.29 -17.93 -5.57
CA VAL A 140 7.14 -16.81 -6.03
C VAL A 140 7.97 -16.19 -4.91
N VAL A 141 7.68 -16.53 -3.65
CA VAL A 141 8.43 -16.07 -2.47
C VAL A 141 9.61 -17.00 -2.22
N THR A 142 10.73 -16.73 -2.88
CA THR A 142 11.90 -17.64 -2.89
C THR A 142 12.75 -17.55 -1.62
N ASP A 143 12.68 -16.43 -0.90
CA ASP A 143 13.48 -16.18 0.31
C ASP A 143 12.83 -16.78 1.58
N GLY A 144 11.65 -17.39 1.41
CA GLY A 144 10.89 -18.07 2.44
C GLY A 144 9.78 -17.20 3.06
N LEU A 145 8.61 -17.80 3.24
CA LEU A 145 7.44 -17.14 3.82
C LEU A 145 7.69 -16.60 5.25
N SER A 146 8.60 -17.22 6.00
CA SER A 146 8.99 -16.78 7.35
C SER A 146 9.96 -15.59 7.37
N ASN A 147 10.43 -15.14 6.20
CA ASN A 147 11.35 -14.02 6.05
C ASN A 147 10.73 -12.86 5.28
N THR A 148 9.65 -13.12 4.52
CA THR A 148 8.99 -12.10 3.71
C THR A 148 7.77 -11.50 4.42
N ILE A 149 7.75 -10.18 4.53
CA ILE A 149 6.67 -9.39 5.08
C ILE A 149 5.52 -9.34 4.08
N PHE A 150 4.33 -9.69 4.57
CA PHE A 150 3.11 -9.64 3.80
C PHE A 150 2.25 -8.43 4.17
N MET A 151 2.17 -8.13 5.46
CA MET A 151 1.33 -7.04 5.96
C MET A 151 2.06 -6.27 7.05
N SER A 152 1.66 -5.01 7.20
CA SER A 152 2.10 -4.16 8.31
C SER A 152 0.98 -3.18 8.64
N GLU A 153 1.17 -2.45 9.73
CA GLU A 153 0.33 -1.31 10.07
C GLU A 153 0.75 0.00 9.36
N ARG A 154 -0.24 0.84 9.09
CA ARG A 154 -0.12 2.27 8.81
C ARG A 154 -1.18 3.01 9.62
N CYS A 155 -0.81 4.11 10.24
CA CYS A 155 -1.76 5.00 10.90
C CYS A 155 -2.71 5.61 9.87
N SER A 156 -3.98 5.74 10.25
CA SER A 156 -5.00 6.37 9.44
C SER A 156 -5.04 7.88 9.70
N SER A 157 -5.49 8.62 8.70
CA SER A 157 -5.73 10.06 8.81
C SER A 157 -7.04 10.39 8.10
N PRO A 158 -8.18 10.30 8.81
CA PRO A 158 -9.49 10.60 8.25
C PRO A 158 -9.60 12.04 7.76
N GLY A 159 -10.54 12.27 6.86
CA GLY A 159 -11.06 13.58 6.56
C GLY A 159 -12.04 13.54 5.39
N THR A 160 -12.66 14.68 5.15
CA THR A 160 -13.70 14.84 4.12
C THR A 160 -13.12 15.29 2.77
N GLY A 161 -11.80 15.49 2.73
CA GLY A 161 -10.96 15.76 1.56
C GLY A 161 -9.49 15.77 1.97
N LEU A 162 -8.61 16.23 1.08
CA LEU A 162 -7.20 16.48 1.40
C LEU A 162 -7.07 17.74 2.27
N GLU A 163 -6.89 17.53 3.56
CA GLU A 163 -6.74 18.54 4.59
C GLU A 163 -5.30 18.54 5.11
N ASP A 164 -4.81 19.71 5.54
CA ASP A 164 -3.47 19.84 6.12
C ASP A 164 -3.30 18.89 7.31
N TYR A 165 -2.27 18.06 7.26
CA TYR A 165 -2.03 17.02 8.25
C TYR A 165 -0.53 16.91 8.61
N PRO A 166 -0.09 17.57 9.70
CA PRO A 166 1.33 17.73 10.00
C PRO A 166 1.98 16.50 10.65
N LEU A 167 1.23 15.51 11.10
CA LEU A 167 1.79 14.31 11.75
C LEU A 167 2.26 13.29 10.71
N ILE A 168 3.43 12.68 10.93
CA ILE A 168 3.94 11.59 10.08
C ILE A 168 3.03 10.36 10.17
N GLN A 169 2.48 10.09 11.35
CA GLN A 169 1.47 9.06 11.55
C GLN A 169 0.18 9.43 10.81
N GLY A 170 0.06 8.95 9.57
CA GLY A 170 -1.10 9.11 8.72
C GLY A 170 -0.99 10.26 7.71
N GLY A 171 -0.08 11.22 7.89
CA GLY A 171 0.14 12.26 6.89
C GLY A 171 0.91 11.75 5.67
N ILE A 172 0.76 12.45 4.55
CA ILE A 172 1.45 12.18 3.28
C ILE A 172 1.94 13.52 2.73
N ALA A 173 3.26 13.69 2.63
CA ALA A 173 3.85 14.89 2.04
C ALA A 173 3.74 14.87 0.51
N ASN A 174 3.37 16.00 -0.06
CA ASN A 174 3.53 16.22 -1.49
C ASN A 174 4.97 16.70 -1.76
N VAL A 175 5.72 15.91 -2.53
CA VAL A 175 7.09 16.27 -2.93
C VAL A 175 7.18 16.36 -4.45
N ASN A 176 7.84 17.40 -4.95
CA ASN A 176 8.14 17.54 -6.38
C ASN A 176 9.63 17.87 -6.54
N PRO A 177 10.52 16.87 -6.45
CA PRO A 177 11.95 17.14 -6.44
C PRO A 177 12.54 17.46 -7.82
N GLY A 178 11.74 17.40 -8.89
CA GLY A 178 12.20 17.51 -10.28
C GLY A 178 12.53 16.16 -10.93
N ALA A 179 12.76 16.15 -12.25
CA ALA A 179 13.10 14.93 -12.97
C ALA A 179 14.50 14.43 -12.56
N GLY A 180 14.62 13.15 -12.20
CA GLY A 180 15.91 12.51 -11.88
C GLY A 180 16.39 12.63 -10.43
N THR A 181 15.59 13.18 -9.52
CA THR A 181 15.95 13.45 -8.11
C THR A 181 14.94 12.86 -7.11
N ASN A 182 14.07 11.94 -7.55
CA ASN A 182 13.08 11.27 -6.70
C ASN A 182 13.72 10.20 -5.80
N TYR A 183 14.73 10.55 -5.01
CA TYR A 183 15.39 9.62 -4.08
C TYR A 183 14.58 9.48 -2.78
N PRO A 184 14.57 8.30 -2.13
CA PRO A 184 13.95 8.12 -0.81
C PRO A 184 14.41 9.15 0.22
N GLN A 185 15.68 9.57 0.16
CA GLN A 185 16.25 10.59 1.03
C GLN A 185 15.49 11.92 0.98
N VAL A 186 14.93 12.31 -0.18
CA VAL A 186 14.12 13.53 -0.29
C VAL A 186 12.89 13.44 0.60
N CYS A 187 12.21 12.29 0.57
CA CYS A 187 11.05 12.07 1.42
C CYS A 187 11.44 12.03 2.90
N LEU A 188 12.53 11.33 3.25
CA LEU A 188 13.03 11.29 4.62
C LEU A 188 13.34 12.69 5.18
N ASN A 189 13.87 13.58 4.32
CA ASN A 189 14.20 14.97 4.67
C ASN A 189 12.97 15.86 4.90
N THR A 190 11.74 15.39 4.68
CA THR A 190 10.52 16.14 5.01
C THR A 190 10.21 16.12 6.51
N ARG A 191 10.80 15.19 7.27
CA ARG A 191 10.66 15.06 8.73
C ARG A 191 11.16 16.28 9.47
N ALA A 192 10.41 16.72 10.47
CA ALA A 192 10.81 17.63 11.53
C ALA A 192 10.92 16.89 12.89
N ALA A 193 11.37 17.61 13.92
CA ALA A 193 11.38 17.08 15.27
C ALA A 193 9.95 16.82 15.79
N GLY A 194 9.79 15.83 16.67
CA GLY A 194 8.50 15.54 17.31
C GLY A 194 7.50 14.73 16.46
N GLY A 195 7.97 14.03 15.42
CA GLY A 195 7.10 13.14 14.62
C GLY A 195 6.22 13.87 13.61
N THR A 196 6.59 15.09 13.23
CA THR A 196 5.84 15.93 12.28
C THR A 196 6.59 16.13 10.97
N TYR A 197 5.90 16.64 9.98
CA TYR A 197 6.48 17.23 8.78
C TYR A 197 7.03 18.64 9.08
N LYS A 198 8.05 19.06 8.33
CA LYS A 198 8.54 20.44 8.34
C LYS A 198 7.42 21.41 7.94
N SER A 199 7.38 22.59 8.55
CA SER A 199 6.39 23.64 8.22
C SER A 199 6.47 24.14 6.77
N THR A 200 7.59 23.91 6.09
CA THR A 200 7.77 24.23 4.67
C THR A 200 7.28 23.14 3.73
N VAL A 201 6.80 22.02 4.26
CA VAL A 201 6.30 20.87 3.50
C VAL A 201 4.79 20.82 3.64
N THR A 202 4.09 20.79 2.50
CA THR A 202 2.65 20.50 2.47
C THR A 202 2.46 19.00 2.66
N ALA A 203 1.83 18.62 3.76
CA ALA A 203 1.42 17.25 4.04
C ALA A 203 -0.08 17.22 4.29
N VAL A 204 -0.72 16.18 3.75
CA VAL A 204 -2.18 16.02 3.80
C VAL A 204 -2.56 14.67 4.40
N ASN A 205 -3.79 14.57 4.87
CA ASN A 205 -4.40 13.33 5.32
C ASN A 205 -4.74 12.38 4.14
N GLY A 206 -5.27 11.20 4.45
CA GLY A 206 -5.71 10.19 3.46
C GLY A 206 -5.09 8.81 3.60
N SER A 207 -4.15 8.61 4.52
CA SER A 207 -3.60 7.27 4.82
C SER A 207 -4.69 6.38 5.42
N GLY A 208 -4.81 5.14 4.96
CA GLY A 208 -5.66 4.13 5.60
C GLY A 208 -7.16 4.45 5.64
N THR A 209 -7.66 5.40 4.84
CA THR A 209 -9.04 5.87 4.97
C THR A 209 -10.08 5.08 4.18
N PHE A 210 -9.66 4.12 3.35
CA PHE A 210 -10.57 3.29 2.56
C PHE A 210 -10.04 1.87 2.27
N PHE A 211 -10.56 0.86 2.97
CA PHE A 211 -10.14 -0.54 2.84
C PHE A 211 -10.45 -1.19 1.48
N GLY A 212 -11.47 -0.69 0.78
CA GLY A 212 -12.00 -1.30 -0.44
C GLY A 212 -11.23 -0.92 -1.70
N HIS A 213 -10.42 0.12 -1.61
CA HIS A 213 -9.68 0.69 -2.72
C HIS A 213 -8.18 0.37 -2.62
N TYR A 214 -7.59 -0.10 -3.71
CA TYR A 214 -6.20 -0.54 -3.78
C TYR A 214 -5.19 0.62 -3.72
N ASN A 215 -5.57 1.85 -4.08
CA ASN A 215 -4.63 3.00 -4.05
C ASN A 215 -3.71 2.90 -2.84
N GLU A 216 -2.41 2.93 -3.10
CA GLU A 216 -1.39 2.52 -2.16
C GLU A 216 -1.46 3.32 -0.86
N ILE A 217 -1.95 4.57 -0.93
CA ILE A 217 -2.14 5.41 0.25
C ILE A 217 -3.13 4.80 1.25
N TYR A 218 -4.10 4.02 0.78
CA TYR A 218 -5.15 3.41 1.61
C TYR A 218 -4.78 2.01 2.10
N THR A 219 -4.29 1.14 1.21
CA THR A 219 -4.20 -0.30 1.50
C THR A 219 -2.82 -0.90 1.29
N ALA A 220 -1.79 -0.08 1.06
CA ALA A 220 -0.44 -0.57 0.82
C ALA A 220 0.67 0.17 1.61
N PHE A 221 1.84 -0.45 1.64
CA PHE A 221 3.08 0.14 2.13
C PHE A 221 4.30 -0.39 1.36
N HIS A 222 5.40 0.36 1.43
CA HIS A 222 6.68 0.03 0.81
C HIS A 222 7.76 -0.19 1.88
N VAL A 223 8.62 -1.18 1.68
CA VAL A 223 9.80 -1.45 2.53
C VAL A 223 11.06 -0.74 2.00
N ILE A 224 10.93 0.54 1.67
CA ILE A 224 12.02 1.38 1.12
C ILE A 224 12.59 2.29 2.21
N LEU A 225 11.71 3.09 2.82
CA LEU A 225 12.02 3.92 3.97
C LEU A 225 11.79 3.14 5.27
N PRO A 226 12.53 3.45 6.35
CA PRO A 226 12.40 2.71 7.60
C PRO A 226 10.99 2.86 8.20
N PRO A 227 10.58 1.95 9.11
CA PRO A 227 9.36 2.13 9.89
C PRO A 227 9.25 3.53 10.51
N ASN A 228 8.03 4.06 10.58
CA ASN A 228 7.71 5.40 11.08
C ASN A 228 8.35 6.56 10.29
N ALA A 229 9.02 6.32 9.16
CA ALA A 229 9.52 7.38 8.27
C ALA A 229 8.36 8.21 7.67
N PRO A 230 8.63 9.44 7.21
CA PRO A 230 7.64 10.23 6.49
C PRO A 230 7.11 9.47 5.27
N SER A 231 5.80 9.54 5.06
CA SER A 231 5.18 9.14 3.79
C SER A 231 5.22 10.30 2.81
N CYS A 232 5.49 10.05 1.54
CA CYS A 232 5.45 11.06 0.49
C CYS A 232 4.86 10.53 -0.80
N SER A 233 4.19 11.42 -1.53
CA SER A 233 3.74 11.20 -2.91
C SER A 233 4.50 12.17 -3.82
N VAL A 234 5.10 11.64 -4.88
CA VAL A 234 5.86 12.41 -5.86
C VAL A 234 4.93 12.86 -6.98
N THR A 235 4.50 14.12 -7.02
CA THR A 235 3.58 14.59 -8.07
C THR A 235 4.32 14.89 -9.37
N THR A 236 4.12 14.07 -10.41
CA THR A 236 4.55 14.38 -11.78
C THR A 236 3.36 14.85 -12.62
N GLY A 237 2.89 16.07 -12.36
CA GLY A 237 1.82 16.73 -13.12
C GLY A 237 0.38 16.38 -12.69
N THR A 238 -0.55 17.24 -13.07
CA THR A 238 -1.99 17.12 -12.82
C THR A 238 -2.62 16.23 -13.90
N ASN A 239 -2.71 14.93 -13.67
CA ASN A 239 -3.59 14.07 -14.47
C ASN A 239 -4.82 13.71 -13.64
N GLY A 240 -5.97 14.22 -14.11
CA GLY A 240 -7.27 14.20 -13.44
C GLY A 240 -8.07 12.95 -13.73
N SER A 241 -8.66 12.39 -12.67
CA SER A 241 -9.88 11.57 -12.63
C SER A 241 -10.51 11.51 -11.22
N TYR A 242 -9.76 11.85 -10.14
CA TYR A 242 -10.19 11.65 -8.74
C TYR A 242 -9.98 12.89 -7.84
N PRO A 243 -10.72 14.00 -8.02
CA PRO A 243 -10.46 15.27 -7.33
C PRO A 243 -10.31 15.14 -5.80
N GLU A 244 -11.00 14.18 -5.16
CA GLU A 244 -10.88 13.85 -3.74
C GLU A 244 -9.48 13.40 -3.29
N LEU A 245 -8.67 12.81 -4.19
CA LEU A 245 -7.28 12.40 -3.94
C LEU A 245 -6.27 13.53 -4.17
N GLY A 246 -6.70 14.70 -4.67
CA GLY A 246 -5.83 15.79 -5.13
C GLY A 246 -4.57 15.31 -5.86
N ASN A 247 -3.39 15.79 -5.47
CA ASN A 247 -2.12 15.43 -6.10
C ASN A 247 -1.37 14.26 -5.40
N VAL A 248 -1.92 13.70 -4.31
CA VAL A 248 -1.28 12.62 -3.55
C VAL A 248 -1.82 11.24 -3.97
N GLY A 249 -0.96 10.22 -3.95
CA GLY A 249 -1.37 8.85 -4.29
C GLY A 249 -1.63 8.61 -5.78
N ARG A 250 -1.36 9.59 -6.65
CA ARG A 250 -1.59 9.51 -8.11
C ARG A 250 -0.34 9.21 -8.94
N SER A 251 0.80 9.09 -8.28
CA SER A 251 2.09 8.97 -8.94
C SER A 251 2.92 7.99 -8.13
N TYR A 252 4.21 8.25 -7.99
CA TYR A 252 5.07 7.36 -7.25
C TYR A 252 5.06 7.70 -5.76
N ASN A 253 4.98 6.67 -4.93
CA ASN A 253 4.82 6.89 -3.50
C ASN A 253 5.95 6.24 -2.69
N TYR A 254 6.34 6.91 -1.62
CA TYR A 254 7.14 6.38 -0.53
C TYR A 254 6.22 6.25 0.67
N LEU A 255 5.76 5.04 0.97
CA LEU A 255 4.72 4.80 1.98
C LEU A 255 5.24 3.78 2.99
N PRO A 256 6.19 4.14 3.86
CA PRO A 256 6.62 3.24 4.92
C PRO A 256 5.46 2.85 5.84
N PRO A 257 5.55 1.73 6.56
CA PRO A 257 4.62 1.44 7.62
C PRO A 257 4.77 2.48 8.74
N THR A 258 3.66 2.80 9.41
CA THR A 258 3.61 3.80 10.47
C THR A 258 2.79 3.30 11.64
N SER A 259 3.27 3.56 12.85
CA SER A 259 2.66 3.14 14.10
C SER A 259 2.80 4.20 15.19
N PHE A 260 1.99 4.03 16.24
CA PHE A 260 2.16 4.68 17.54
C PHE A 260 2.93 3.80 18.54
N HIS A 261 3.36 2.60 18.15
CA HIS A 261 4.26 1.79 18.95
C HIS A 261 5.65 2.44 19.04
N PRO A 262 6.23 2.59 20.24
CA PRO A 262 7.54 3.20 20.39
C PRO A 262 8.63 2.43 19.65
N GLY A 263 9.37 3.13 18.78
CA GLY A 263 10.61 2.62 18.18
C GLY A 263 10.44 1.65 17.02
N GLY A 264 9.24 1.44 16.48
CA GLY A 264 9.04 0.52 15.37
C GLY A 264 7.59 0.26 14.99
N VAL A 265 7.38 -0.85 14.27
CA VAL A 265 6.08 -1.31 13.76
C VAL A 265 5.93 -2.80 13.95
N ILE A 266 4.69 -3.27 13.95
CA ILE A 266 4.35 -4.69 13.87
C ILE A 266 4.17 -5.11 12.41
N VAL A 267 4.84 -6.19 12.03
CA VAL A 267 4.73 -6.81 10.70
C VAL A 267 4.19 -8.24 10.80
N GLY A 268 3.37 -8.62 9.82
CA GLY A 268 2.95 -10.00 9.59
C GLY A 268 3.70 -10.59 8.40
N LEU A 269 4.33 -11.75 8.62
CA LEU A 269 5.10 -12.47 7.61
C LEU A 269 4.21 -13.43 6.81
N GLY A 270 4.75 -13.90 5.69
CA GLY A 270 4.09 -14.82 4.77
C GLY A 270 3.71 -16.16 5.40
N ASP A 271 4.36 -16.58 6.49
CA ASP A 271 4.01 -17.80 7.26
C ASP A 271 2.96 -17.54 8.35
N GLY A 272 2.49 -16.30 8.49
CA GLY A 272 1.54 -15.88 9.51
C GLY A 272 2.16 -15.53 10.87
N SER A 273 3.49 -15.61 11.02
CA SER A 273 4.18 -15.11 12.21
C SER A 273 4.15 -13.58 12.28
N ILE A 274 4.20 -13.05 13.51
CA ILE A 274 4.17 -11.62 13.79
C ILE A 274 5.51 -11.21 14.41
N ARG A 275 6.09 -10.09 13.95
CA ARG A 275 7.35 -9.56 14.48
C ARG A 275 7.28 -8.05 14.69
N PHE A 276 7.99 -7.57 15.70
CA PHE A 276 8.27 -6.15 15.85
C PHE A 276 9.56 -5.81 15.10
N ILE A 277 9.51 -4.77 14.28
CA ILE A 277 10.65 -4.29 13.50
C ILE A 277 10.99 -2.87 13.92
N SER A 278 12.25 -2.68 14.32
CA SER A 278 12.77 -1.38 14.76
C SER A 278 12.76 -0.36 13.62
N GLU A 279 12.45 0.90 13.94
CA GLU A 279 12.61 2.04 13.04
C GLU A 279 14.08 2.36 12.70
N THR A 280 15.03 1.74 13.41
CA THR A 280 16.47 1.81 13.14
C THR A 280 16.99 0.68 12.25
N ILE A 281 16.10 -0.15 11.69
CA ILE A 281 16.48 -1.21 10.74
C ILE A 281 17.27 -0.63 9.56
N PHE A 282 18.27 -1.38 9.09
CA PHE A 282 19.12 -0.94 8.00
C PHE A 282 18.34 -0.91 6.68
N THR A 283 18.19 0.30 6.11
CA THR A 283 17.44 0.55 4.86
C THR A 283 18.33 0.83 3.65
N GLY A 284 19.58 0.35 3.68
CA GLY A 284 20.52 0.52 2.56
C GLY A 284 20.83 1.99 2.23
N ASN A 285 21.02 2.28 0.94
CA ASN A 285 21.38 3.62 0.46
C ASN A 285 20.16 4.40 -0.05
N LEU A 286 19.61 5.28 0.80
CA LEU A 286 18.46 6.12 0.48
C LEU A 286 18.76 7.26 -0.52
N GLY A 287 20.03 7.49 -0.85
CA GLY A 287 20.46 8.39 -1.93
C GLY A 287 20.49 7.74 -3.31
N ARG A 288 20.06 6.47 -3.42
CA ARG A 288 19.93 5.74 -4.68
C ARG A 288 18.47 5.69 -5.12
N PHE A 289 18.23 5.73 -6.43
CA PHE A 289 16.90 5.52 -6.97
C PHE A 289 16.46 4.06 -6.68
N PRO A 290 15.26 3.82 -6.13
CA PRO A 290 14.81 2.47 -5.83
C PRO A 290 14.61 1.66 -7.11
N LYS A 291 14.52 0.33 -6.98
CA LYS A 291 14.21 -0.51 -8.13
C LYS A 291 12.82 -0.15 -8.67
N TYR A 292 12.69 -0.05 -9.99
CA TYR A 292 11.47 0.38 -10.67
C TYR A 292 11.26 -0.40 -11.98
N TYR A 293 10.00 -0.65 -12.32
CA TYR A 293 9.61 -1.29 -13.57
C TYR A 293 9.03 -0.24 -14.52
N SER A 294 9.73 0.01 -15.62
CA SER A 294 9.20 0.79 -16.73
C SER A 294 9.27 -0.01 -18.03
N SER A 295 8.30 0.21 -18.92
CA SER A 295 8.28 -0.41 -20.25
C SER A 295 9.37 0.11 -21.19
N ALA A 296 10.06 1.21 -20.83
CA ALA A 296 11.11 1.84 -21.63
C ALA A 296 12.53 1.53 -21.12
N THR A 297 12.67 1.24 -19.82
CA THR A 297 13.91 0.85 -19.16
C THR A 297 13.58 -0.14 -18.06
N SER A 298 13.97 -1.40 -18.26
CA SER A 298 13.97 -2.45 -17.25
C SER A 298 15.08 -2.22 -16.22
N GLN A 299 15.16 -1.02 -15.65
CA GLN A 299 16.17 -0.67 -14.67
C GLN A 299 15.94 -1.49 -13.38
N ASP A 300 16.60 -2.64 -13.33
CA ASP A 300 16.95 -3.37 -12.11
C ASP A 300 15.80 -3.93 -11.27
N ILE A 301 14.68 -4.39 -11.85
CA ILE A 301 13.70 -5.12 -11.02
C ILE A 301 14.21 -6.49 -10.53
N SER A 302 15.27 -7.01 -11.14
CA SER A 302 15.97 -8.24 -10.72
C SER A 302 17.14 -7.95 -9.77
N GLY A 303 17.54 -8.96 -9.01
CA GLY A 303 18.72 -8.92 -8.14
C GLY A 303 18.47 -8.27 -6.78
N GLU A 304 19.51 -8.24 -5.96
CA GLU A 304 19.48 -7.81 -4.56
C GLU A 304 18.90 -6.41 -4.38
N THR A 305 18.15 -6.24 -3.30
CA THR A 305 17.60 -4.95 -2.86
C THR A 305 18.66 -3.86 -2.68
N TYR A 306 18.26 -2.59 -2.87
CA TYR A 306 19.09 -1.43 -2.51
C TYR A 306 18.77 -0.89 -1.11
N ASN A 307 17.78 -1.50 -0.46
CA ASN A 307 17.19 -1.04 0.79
C ASN A 307 17.60 -1.93 1.96
N GLY A 308 18.73 -2.65 1.83
CA GLY A 308 19.32 -3.50 2.86
C GLY A 308 18.36 -4.56 3.39
N VAL A 309 18.56 -4.93 4.65
CA VAL A 309 17.75 -5.94 5.35
C VAL A 309 16.27 -5.60 5.28
N TRP A 310 15.90 -4.31 5.41
CA TRP A 310 14.50 -3.90 5.34
C TRP A 310 13.86 -4.20 3.98
N GLY A 311 14.55 -3.86 2.90
CA GLY A 311 14.07 -4.16 1.55
C GLY A 311 14.02 -5.64 1.25
N ALA A 312 15.01 -6.39 1.71
CA ALA A 312 15.06 -7.85 1.54
C ALA A 312 13.85 -8.52 2.19
N MET A 313 13.47 -8.06 3.39
CA MET A 313 12.32 -8.60 4.10
C MET A 313 10.99 -8.34 3.41
N GLY A 314 10.80 -7.31 2.58
CA GLY A 314 9.51 -7.09 1.91
C GLY A 314 9.45 -7.54 0.45
N SER A 315 10.61 -7.80 -0.17
CA SER A 315 10.69 -8.33 -1.54
C SER A 315 10.35 -9.82 -1.56
N MET A 316 9.55 -10.26 -2.54
CA MET A 316 9.36 -11.69 -2.79
C MET A 316 10.60 -12.39 -3.38
N ASN A 317 11.56 -11.60 -3.88
CA ASN A 317 12.87 -12.04 -4.39
C ASN A 317 13.94 -11.01 -3.97
N GLY A 318 14.16 -10.87 -2.67
CA GLY A 318 15.10 -9.92 -2.07
C GLY A 318 16.56 -10.34 -2.21
N GLY A 319 16.82 -11.64 -2.35
CA GLY A 319 18.13 -12.21 -2.69
C GLY A 319 19.14 -12.24 -1.55
N GLU A 320 18.85 -11.62 -0.41
CA GLU A 320 19.67 -11.70 0.81
C GLU A 320 19.07 -12.75 1.75
N ALA A 321 19.87 -13.74 2.16
CA ALA A 321 19.47 -14.60 3.27
C ALA A 321 19.30 -13.73 4.52
N ALA A 322 18.12 -13.78 5.15
CA ALA A 322 17.91 -13.17 6.47
C ALA A 322 18.87 -13.84 7.46
N VAL A 323 20.06 -13.26 7.63
CA VAL A 323 21.07 -13.77 8.55
C VAL A 323 20.54 -13.53 9.95
N SER A 324 20.06 -14.61 10.57
CA SER A 324 19.73 -14.80 12.00
C SER A 324 19.61 -13.52 12.83
N PHE A 325 18.37 -13.19 13.19
CA PHE A 325 18.02 -12.21 14.21
C PHE A 325 18.44 -12.70 15.60
#